data_AF-I3E6I7-F1
#
_entry.id   AF-I3E6I7-F1
#
_cell.length_a   1.000
_cell.length_b   1.000
_cell.length_c   1.000
_cell.angle_alpha   90.00
_cell.angle_beta   90.00
_cell.angle_gamma   90.00
#
_symmetry.space_group_name_H-M   'P 1'
#
loop_
_entity.id
_entity.type
_entity.pdbx_description
1 polymer ?
#
loop_
_entity_poly.entity_id
_entity_poly.type
_entity_poly.pdbx_seq_one_letter_code
_entity_poly.pdbx_strand_id
1 'polypeptide(L)'
;MSKLYNTPFEASLRILLILETSRNQSFSADMLAAIDFISIYGKEFGISDENLHGENNYKFSEFTLRRELIKKAIKQLVLDDLIKVHPTKNGFTYSINQKGLNYSEYLSSDYATAYRRAVSLVREFTSDKTEREVLEFINRRSIYSLRED
;
A
#
# COMPACT_ATOMS: atom_id res chain seq x y z
N MET A 1 8.09 -10.73 -22.72
CA MET A 1 6.79 -10.20 -22.26
C MET A 1 7.04 -9.28 -21.08
N SER A 2 6.74 -7.99 -21.21
CA SER A 2 6.82 -7.06 -20.07
C SER A 2 5.84 -7.53 -19.00
N LYS A 3 6.32 -7.85 -17.79
CA LYS A 3 5.43 -8.03 -16.64
C LYS A 3 4.76 -6.69 -16.39
N LEU A 4 3.54 -6.53 -16.90
CA LEU A 4 2.77 -5.28 -16.81
C LEU A 4 2.33 -4.97 -15.37
N TYR A 5 2.32 -6.01 -14.52
CA TYR A 5 1.88 -5.98 -13.13
C TYR A 5 3.03 -6.31 -12.16
N ASN A 6 3.01 -5.72 -10.96
CA ASN A 6 4.03 -5.81 -9.90
C ASN A 6 5.37 -5.15 -10.26
N THR A 7 5.32 -4.00 -10.93
CA THR A 7 6.50 -3.17 -11.20
C THR A 7 6.66 -2.05 -10.16
N PRO A 8 7.88 -1.52 -9.94
CA PRO A 8 8.07 -0.34 -9.09
C PRO A 8 7.24 0.87 -9.53
N PHE A 9 7.00 1.00 -10.84
CA PHE A 9 6.17 2.06 -11.41
C PHE A 9 4.69 1.90 -11.03
N GLU A 10 4.10 0.71 -11.20
CA GLU A 10 2.71 0.49 -10.78
C GLU A 10 2.56 0.70 -9.26
N ALA A 11 3.53 0.18 -8.49
CA ALA A 11 3.57 0.37 -7.04
C ALA A 11 3.68 1.85 -6.66
N SER A 12 4.42 2.68 -7.41
CA SER A 12 4.54 4.11 -7.10
C SER A 12 3.22 4.84 -7.30
N LEU A 13 2.45 4.50 -8.33
CA LEU A 13 1.10 5.03 -8.53
C LEU A 13 0.18 4.65 -7.37
N ARG A 14 0.23 3.40 -6.90
CA ARG A 14 -0.57 2.94 -5.75
C ARG A 14 -0.18 3.66 -4.45
N ILE A 15 1.11 3.81 -4.16
CA ILE A 15 1.57 4.59 -3.01
C ILE A 15 1.12 6.05 -3.09
N LEU A 16 1.14 6.64 -4.28
CA LEU A 16 0.66 8.01 -4.47
C LEU A 16 -0.84 8.12 -4.15
N LEU A 17 -1.65 7.16 -4.58
CA LEU A 17 -3.08 7.09 -4.25
C LEU A 17 -3.33 6.88 -2.74
N ILE A 18 -2.51 6.08 -2.06
CA ILE A 18 -2.60 5.93 -0.60
C ILE A 18 -2.37 7.27 0.09
N LEU A 19 -1.29 7.98 -0.27
CA LEU A 19 -0.94 9.26 0.34
C LEU A 19 -1.94 10.37 -0.03
N GLU A 20 -2.51 10.33 -1.23
CA GLU A 20 -3.58 11.24 -1.69
C GLU A 20 -4.84 11.09 -0.84
N THR A 21 -5.21 9.87 -0.48
CA THR A 21 -6.35 9.59 0.41
C THR A 21 -6.08 10.03 1.87
N SER A 22 -4.84 10.43 2.17
CA SER A 22 -4.31 10.62 3.52
C SER A 22 -3.64 11.99 3.73
N ARG A 23 -4.19 13.05 3.12
CA ARG A 23 -3.52 14.35 2.87
C ARG A 23 -2.86 15.05 4.07
N ASN A 24 -3.23 14.71 5.31
CA ASN A 24 -2.71 15.32 6.54
C ASN A 24 -1.87 14.35 7.40
N GLN A 25 -1.46 13.21 6.84
CA GLN A 25 -0.73 12.19 7.55
C GLN A 25 0.56 11.83 6.81
N SER A 26 1.51 11.30 7.57
CA SER A 26 2.72 10.72 7.02
C SER A 26 2.87 9.29 7.54
N PHE A 27 3.42 8.41 6.70
CA PHE A 27 3.54 6.99 6.99
C PHE A 27 4.96 6.53 6.78
N SER A 28 5.41 5.55 7.56
CA SER A 28 6.65 4.86 7.27
C SER A 28 6.50 4.04 5.98
N ALA A 29 7.61 3.60 5.40
CA ALA A 29 7.58 2.67 4.26
C ALA A 29 6.89 1.33 4.61
N ASP A 30 6.93 0.92 5.88
CA ASP A 30 6.37 -0.35 6.33
C ASP A 30 4.85 -0.25 6.46
N MET A 31 4.34 0.83 7.05
CA MET A 31 2.90 1.09 7.07
C MET A 31 2.34 1.28 5.65
N LEU A 32 3.07 1.95 4.75
CA LEU A 32 2.65 2.06 3.35
C LEU A 32 2.60 0.69 2.65
N ALA A 33 3.58 -0.18 2.90
CA ALA A 33 3.56 -1.55 2.38
C ALA A 33 2.41 -2.37 2.97
N ALA A 34 2.10 -2.19 4.25
CA ALA A 34 0.98 -2.86 4.90
C ALA A 34 -0.36 -2.39 4.31
N ILE A 35 -0.57 -1.07 4.17
CA ILE A 35 -1.79 -0.52 3.56
C ILE A 35 -1.94 -1.01 2.12
N ASP A 36 -0.88 -0.98 1.31
CA ASP A 36 -0.93 -1.49 -0.08
C ASP A 36 -1.30 -2.98 -0.10
N PHE A 37 -0.61 -3.79 0.69
CA PHE A 37 -0.80 -5.23 0.74
C PHE A 37 -2.22 -5.63 1.15
N ILE A 38 -2.76 -4.96 2.16
CA ILE A 38 -4.13 -5.20 2.62
C ILE A 38 -5.13 -4.73 1.56
N SER A 39 -4.89 -3.57 0.92
CA SER A 39 -5.80 -3.02 -0.09
C SER A 39 -5.91 -3.88 -1.34
N ILE A 40 -4.81 -4.51 -1.77
CA ILE A 40 -4.82 -5.41 -2.94
C ILE A 40 -5.43 -6.79 -2.64
N TYR A 41 -5.47 -7.18 -1.37
CA TYR A 41 -5.96 -8.48 -0.89
C TYR A 41 -7.13 -8.34 0.10
N GLY A 42 -7.97 -7.31 -0.05
CA GLY A 42 -8.95 -6.94 0.96
C GLY A 42 -9.96 -8.05 1.31
N LYS A 43 -10.30 -8.94 0.36
CA LYS A 43 -11.13 -10.14 0.63
C LYS A 43 -10.51 -11.09 1.66
N GLU A 44 -9.20 -11.33 1.58
CA GLU A 44 -8.49 -12.23 2.51
C GLU A 44 -8.49 -11.70 3.96
N PHE A 45 -8.51 -10.38 4.07
CA PHE A 45 -8.53 -9.66 5.33
C PHE A 45 -9.94 -9.36 5.84
N GLY A 46 -10.98 -9.72 5.08
CA GLY A 46 -12.38 -9.40 5.42
C GLY A 46 -12.68 -7.90 5.38
N ILE A 47 -11.91 -7.13 4.61
CA ILE A 47 -12.02 -5.67 4.51
C ILE A 47 -12.79 -5.24 3.26
N SER A 48 -12.76 -6.02 2.19
CA SER A 48 -13.55 -5.81 0.97
C SER A 48 -14.07 -7.12 0.40
N ASP A 49 -15.10 -7.08 -0.46
CA ASP A 49 -15.63 -8.29 -1.10
C ASP A 49 -14.72 -8.84 -2.21
N GLU A 50 -13.74 -8.04 -2.66
CA GLU A 50 -12.88 -8.34 -3.81
C GLU A 50 -11.38 -8.29 -3.49
N ASN A 51 -10.59 -9.11 -4.19
CA ASN A 51 -9.14 -9.01 -4.27
C ASN A 51 -8.75 -8.32 -5.59
N LEU A 52 -8.20 -7.11 -5.53
CA LEU A 52 -7.80 -6.36 -6.73
C LEU A 52 -6.66 -7.01 -7.51
N HIS A 53 -5.88 -7.88 -6.88
CA HIS A 53 -4.79 -8.66 -7.50
C HIS A 53 -5.16 -10.14 -7.73
N GLY A 54 -6.44 -10.51 -7.54
CA GLY A 54 -6.92 -11.88 -7.70
C GLY A 54 -6.63 -12.82 -6.52
N GLU A 55 -7.01 -14.08 -6.68
CA GLU A 55 -6.73 -15.16 -5.73
C GLU A 55 -5.33 -15.74 -5.99
N ASN A 56 -4.58 -16.01 -4.93
CA ASN A 56 -3.19 -16.47 -4.95
C ASN A 56 -2.94 -17.16 -3.61
N ASN A 57 -2.54 -18.42 -3.65
CA ASN A 57 -2.42 -19.26 -2.45
C ASN A 57 -1.07 -19.07 -1.73
N TYR A 58 -0.15 -18.28 -2.30
CA TYR A 58 1.21 -18.03 -1.76
C TYR A 58 1.46 -16.56 -1.36
N LYS A 59 0.41 -15.74 -1.24
CA LYS A 59 0.49 -14.27 -1.08
C LYS A 59 1.36 -13.79 0.07
N PHE A 60 1.45 -14.55 1.16
CA PHE A 60 2.11 -14.08 2.37
C PHE A 60 3.63 -14.27 2.36
N SER A 61 4.15 -15.23 1.61
CA SER A 61 5.59 -15.27 1.31
C SER A 61 6.01 -14.11 0.40
N GLU A 62 5.05 -13.44 -0.27
CA GLU A 62 5.30 -12.23 -1.06
C GLU A 62 5.42 -10.96 -0.22
N PHE A 63 4.94 -10.89 1.03
CA PHE A 63 4.92 -9.62 1.77
C PHE A 63 6.32 -9.01 1.89
N THR A 64 7.34 -9.82 2.17
CA THR A 64 8.75 -9.37 2.20
C THR A 64 9.19 -8.80 0.85
N LEU A 65 8.85 -9.47 -0.25
CA LEU A 65 9.20 -9.01 -1.61
C LEU A 65 8.43 -7.73 -1.98
N ARG A 66 7.16 -7.65 -1.61
CA ARG A 66 6.30 -6.48 -1.83
C ARG A 66 6.74 -5.29 -1.01
N ARG A 67 7.18 -5.50 0.23
CA ARG A 67 7.78 -4.45 1.07
C ARG A 67 9.01 -3.83 0.41
N GLU A 68 9.89 -4.65 -0.17
CA GLU A 68 11.05 -4.13 -0.91
C GLU A 68 10.65 -3.44 -2.22
N LEU A 69 9.60 -3.90 -2.90
CA LEU A 69 9.02 -3.22 -4.05
C LEU A 69 8.49 -1.82 -3.67
N ILE A 70 7.76 -1.71 -2.56
CA ILE A 70 7.23 -0.44 -2.05
C ILE A 70 8.35 0.53 -1.68
N LYS A 71 9.44 0.06 -1.07
CA LYS A 71 10.60 0.92 -0.79
C LYS A 71 11.22 1.49 -2.08
N LYS A 72 11.32 0.68 -3.14
CA LYS A 72 11.79 1.16 -4.46
C LYS A 72 10.83 2.19 -5.06
N ALA A 73 9.53 1.95 -4.96
CA ALA A 73 8.49 2.86 -5.42
C ALA A 73 8.52 4.22 -4.68
N ILE A 74 8.64 4.19 -3.35
CA ILE A 74 8.80 5.40 -2.52
C ILE A 74 10.04 6.18 -2.96
N LYS A 75 11.18 5.50 -3.13
CA LYS A 75 12.41 6.16 -3.61
C LYS A 75 12.19 6.87 -4.94
N GLN A 76 11.47 6.25 -5.87
CA GLN A 76 11.13 6.87 -7.15
C GLN A 76 10.26 8.12 -6.98
N LEU A 77 9.19 8.05 -6.17
CA LEU A 77 8.33 9.20 -5.90
C LEU A 77 9.07 10.37 -5.23
N VAL A 78 10.08 10.08 -4.39
CA VAL A 78 10.96 11.12 -3.80
C VAL A 78 11.82 11.77 -4.89
N LEU A 79 12.44 10.97 -5.76
CA LEU A 79 13.27 11.49 -6.86
C LEU A 79 12.45 12.32 -7.86
N ASP A 80 11.18 11.94 -8.08
CA ASP A 80 10.26 12.64 -8.97
C ASP A 80 9.61 13.89 -8.30
N ASP A 81 9.94 14.17 -7.03
CA ASP A 81 9.39 15.25 -6.22
C ASP A 81 7.85 15.20 -6.10
N LEU A 82 7.27 14.00 -6.00
CA LEU A 82 5.82 13.81 -5.83
C LEU A 82 5.42 13.62 -4.36
N ILE A 83 6.38 13.28 -3.49
CA ILE A 83 6.17 13.09 -2.06
C ILE A 83 7.29 13.76 -1.26
N LYS A 84 6.98 14.14 -0.01
CA LYS A 84 7.93 14.70 0.96
C LYS A 84 8.45 13.60 1.88
N VAL A 85 9.70 13.73 2.29
CA VAL A 85 10.34 12.90 3.31
C VAL A 85 10.42 13.68 4.61
N HIS A 86 9.98 13.07 5.71
CA HIS A 86 10.03 13.64 7.05
C HIS A 86 10.95 12.78 7.93
N PRO A 87 12.11 13.30 8.36
CA PRO A 87 12.96 12.61 9.32
C PRO A 87 12.27 12.48 10.68
N THR A 88 12.43 11.32 11.30
CA THR A 88 11.93 11.02 12.65
C THR A 88 13.05 10.37 13.47
N LYS A 89 12.83 10.20 14.78
CA LYS A 89 13.79 9.47 15.64
C LYS A 89 13.96 8.00 15.23
N ASN A 90 13.01 7.43 14.51
CA ASN A 90 12.94 6.00 14.17
C ASN A 90 13.11 5.74 12.66
N GLY A 91 13.61 6.72 11.89
CA GLY A 91 13.73 6.62 10.43
C GLY A 91 12.95 7.72 9.72
N PHE A 92 12.24 7.38 8.65
CA PHE A 92 11.55 8.36 7.80
C PHE A 92 10.07 8.04 7.64
N THR A 93 9.25 9.10 7.59
CA THR A 93 7.86 9.02 7.11
C THR A 93 7.69 9.83 5.84
N TYR A 94 6.63 9.52 5.10
CA TYR A 94 6.38 10.08 3.78
C TYR A 94 4.96 10.64 3.70
N SER A 95 4.80 11.80 3.09
CA SER A 95 3.50 12.42 2.82
C SER A 95 3.44 12.90 1.37
N ILE A 96 2.25 13.01 0.80
CA ILE A 96 2.09 13.62 -0.53
C ILE A 96 2.42 15.13 -0.46
N ASN A 97 2.93 15.68 -1.57
CA ASN A 97 3.09 17.13 -1.74
C ASN A 97 2.10 17.66 -2.78
N GLN A 98 2.10 18.98 -3.05
CA GLN A 98 1.14 19.55 -4.01
C GLN A 98 1.34 19.02 -5.44
N LYS A 99 2.57 18.76 -5.86
CA LYS A 99 2.86 18.19 -7.19
C LYS A 99 2.31 16.77 -7.31
N GLY A 100 2.49 15.96 -6.26
CA GLY A 100 1.90 14.62 -6.15
C GLY A 100 0.38 14.64 -6.17
N LEU A 101 -0.25 15.57 -5.44
CA LEU A 101 -1.70 15.75 -5.45
C LEU A 101 -2.21 16.05 -6.84
N ASN A 102 -1.63 17.05 -7.52
CA ASN A 102 -2.02 17.41 -8.88
C ASN A 102 -1.80 16.24 -9.85
N TYR A 103 -0.72 15.48 -9.70
CA TYR A 103 -0.46 14.30 -10.55
C TYR A 103 -1.51 13.20 -10.34
N SER A 104 -1.92 12.98 -9.09
CA SER A 104 -2.88 11.93 -8.72
C SER A 104 -4.30 12.17 -9.26
N GLU A 105 -4.65 13.42 -9.61
CA GLU A 105 -5.92 13.76 -10.25
C GLU A 105 -6.06 13.12 -11.64
N TYR A 106 -4.95 12.90 -12.34
CA TYR A 106 -4.93 12.22 -13.64
C TYR A 106 -5.08 10.69 -13.52
N LEU A 107 -5.03 10.13 -12.31
CA LEU A 107 -5.19 8.70 -12.06
C LEU A 107 -6.68 8.35 -11.87
N SER A 108 -7.43 8.35 -12.96
CA SER A 108 -8.90 8.21 -12.95
C SER A 108 -9.43 6.91 -13.58
N SER A 109 -8.57 5.90 -13.77
CA SER A 109 -9.02 4.61 -14.30
C SER A 109 -9.98 3.89 -13.33
N ASP A 110 -10.74 2.93 -13.83
CA ASP A 110 -11.61 2.07 -13.00
C ASP A 110 -10.81 1.38 -11.89
N TYR A 111 -9.60 0.91 -12.23
CA TYR A 111 -8.68 0.34 -11.25
C TYR A 111 -8.28 1.35 -10.17
N ALA A 112 -7.91 2.58 -10.55
CA ALA A 112 -7.53 3.61 -9.58
C ALA A 112 -8.72 3.98 -8.68
N THR A 113 -9.93 4.00 -9.22
CA THR A 113 -11.17 4.25 -8.46
C THR A 113 -11.46 3.12 -7.47
N ALA A 114 -11.36 1.86 -7.90
CA ALA A 114 -11.54 0.71 -7.03
C ALA A 114 -10.45 0.66 -5.93
N TYR A 115 -9.21 0.96 -6.29
CA TYR A 115 -8.10 1.00 -5.34
C TYR A 115 -8.28 2.09 -4.27
N ARG A 116 -8.72 3.30 -4.65
CA ARG A 116 -9.04 4.35 -3.65
C ARG A 116 -10.10 3.88 -2.66
N ARG A 117 -11.15 3.18 -3.11
CA ARG A 117 -12.18 2.63 -2.23
C ARG A 117 -11.59 1.60 -1.26
N ALA A 118 -10.77 0.68 -1.76
CA ALA A 118 -10.09 -0.31 -0.92
C ALA A 118 -9.19 0.37 0.13
N VAL A 119 -8.39 1.36 -0.28
CA VAL A 119 -7.55 2.15 0.63
C VAL A 119 -8.41 2.82 1.70
N SER A 120 -9.53 3.46 1.36
CA SER A 120 -10.41 4.09 2.35
C SER A 120 -10.89 3.11 3.43
N LEU A 121 -11.28 1.88 3.04
CA LEU A 121 -11.69 0.84 3.98
C LEU A 121 -10.53 0.37 4.88
N VAL A 122 -9.35 0.14 4.29
CA VAL A 122 -8.14 -0.21 5.06
C VAL A 122 -7.73 0.92 6.00
N ARG A 123 -7.91 2.17 5.59
CA ARG A 123 -7.59 3.35 6.41
C ARG A 123 -8.52 3.48 7.60
N GLU A 124 -9.80 3.14 7.45
CA GLU A 124 -10.75 3.03 8.55
C GLU A 124 -10.32 1.92 9.52
N PHE A 125 -10.05 0.72 9.00
CA PHE A 125 -9.58 -0.43 9.77
C PHE A 125 -8.29 -0.17 10.56
N THR A 126 -7.37 0.61 10.00
CA THR A 126 -6.05 0.89 10.61
C THR A 126 -6.01 2.16 11.45
N SER A 127 -7.10 2.93 11.53
CA SER A 127 -7.12 4.26 12.15
C SER A 127 -6.81 4.27 13.65
N ASP A 128 -7.13 3.19 14.35
CA ASP A 128 -6.93 2.98 15.79
C ASP A 128 -5.74 2.05 16.09
N LYS A 129 -4.96 1.66 15.08
CA LYS A 129 -3.91 0.64 15.20
C LYS A 129 -2.52 1.23 15.03
N THR A 130 -1.58 0.70 15.80
CA THR A 130 -0.16 0.91 15.58
C THR A 130 0.33 0.13 14.36
N GLU A 131 1.40 0.59 13.72
CA GLU A 131 2.05 -0.14 12.62
C GLU A 131 2.38 -1.58 13.00
N ARG A 132 2.82 -1.79 14.25
CA ARG A 132 3.10 -3.12 14.79
C ARG A 132 1.86 -4.02 14.76
N GLU A 133 0.72 -3.53 15.23
CA GLU A 133 -0.53 -4.31 15.26
C GLU A 133 -1.01 -4.66 13.85
N VAL A 134 -0.84 -3.75 12.89
CA VAL A 134 -1.18 -3.99 11.47
C VAL A 134 -0.25 -5.05 10.86
N LEU A 135 1.05 -4.97 11.12
CA LEU A 135 2.01 -5.98 10.65
C LEU A 135 1.77 -7.35 11.30
N GLU A 136 1.45 -7.38 12.61
CA GLU A 136 1.05 -8.62 13.29
C GLU A 136 -0.24 -9.21 12.72
N PHE A 137 -1.21 -8.37 12.33
CA PHE A 137 -2.43 -8.80 11.66
C PHE A 137 -2.14 -9.48 10.32
N ILE A 138 -1.26 -8.90 9.50
CA ILE A 138 -0.78 -9.51 8.25
C ILE A 138 -0.14 -10.87 8.55
N ASN A 139 0.80 -10.92 9.49
CA ASN A 139 1.52 -12.15 9.84
C ASN A 139 0.62 -13.27 10.38
N ARG A 140 -0.37 -12.94 11.21
CA ARG A 140 -1.34 -13.92 11.71
C ARG A 140 -2.12 -14.54 10.55
N ARG A 141 -2.61 -13.72 9.63
CA ARG A 141 -3.37 -14.20 8.47
C ARG A 141 -2.53 -15.08 7.55
N SER A 142 -1.22 -14.80 7.42
CA SER A 142 -0.24 -15.68 6.77
C SER A 142 -0.19 -17.08 7.35
N ILE A 143 -0.23 -17.20 8.67
CA ILE A 143 -0.10 -18.49 9.35
C ILE A 143 -1.39 -19.30 9.22
N TYR A 144 -2.55 -18.64 9.23
CA TYR A 144 -3.83 -19.32 9.05
C TYR A 144 -4.01 -19.85 7.63
N SER A 145 -3.63 -19.10 6.60
CA SER A 145 -3.74 -19.57 5.20
C SER A 145 -2.88 -20.80 4.92
N LEU A 146 -1.76 -20.99 5.64
CA LEU A 146 -0.88 -22.17 5.51
C LEU A 146 -1.43 -23.43 6.22
N ARG A 147 -2.50 -23.31 7.00
CA ARG A 147 -3.11 -24.42 7.77
C ARG A 147 -4.41 -24.95 7.14
N GLU A 148 -4.93 -24.26 6.13
CA GLU A 148 -6.15 -24.65 5.39
C GLU A 148 -5.83 -25.44 4.11
N ASP A 149 -4.54 -25.68 3.82
CA ASP A 149 -4.01 -26.65 2.84
C ASP A 149 -3.69 -28.00 3.51
#